data_AF-A0A976KL53-F1
#
_entry.id   AF-A0A976KL53-F1
#
_cell.length_a   1.000
_cell.length_b   1.000
_cell.length_c   1.000
_cell.angle_alpha   90.00
_cell.angle_beta   90.00
_cell.angle_gamma   90.00
#
_symmetry.space_group_name_H-M   'P 1'
#
loop_
_entity.id
_entity.type
_entity.pdbx_description
1 polymer ?
#
loop_
_entity_poly.entity_id
_entity_poly.type
_entity_poly.pdbx_seq_one_letter_code
_entity_poly.pdbx_strand_id
1 'polypeptide(L)' 'MRILGIDPGSLVTGFGVIDSNGSENHHVASGAIRTRGEELPDRLKTIFEG' A
#
# COMPACT_ATOMS: atom_id res chain seq x y z
N MET A 1 0.18 -2.14 -18.13
CA MET A 1 -0.83 -1.67 -17.16
C MET A 1 -0.22 -1.67 -15.78
N ARG A 2 -0.33 -0.58 -15.02
CA ARG A 2 0.16 -0.53 -13.65
C ARG A 2 -0.93 -0.95 -12.68
N ILE A 3 -0.59 -1.84 -11.74
CA ILE A 3 -1.52 -2.40 -10.76
C ILE A 3 -0.96 -2.14 -9.37
N LEU A 4 -1.81 -1.64 -8.47
CA LEU A 4 -1.52 -1.43 -7.05
C LEU A 4 -2.38 -2.40 -6.22
N GLY A 5 -1.73 -3.29 -5.50
CA GLY A 5 -2.35 -4.10 -4.45
C GLY A 5 -2.18 -3.42 -3.10
N ILE A 6 -3.23 -3.41 -2.29
CA ILE A 6 -3.24 -2.88 -0.91
C ILE A 6 -3.67 -4.00 0.02
N ASP A 7 -2.92 -4.18 1.12
CA ASP A 7 -3.26 -5.07 2.24
C ASP A 7 -3.49 -4.21 3.50
N PRO A 8 -4.72 -3.77 3.76
CA PRO A 8 -5.02 -2.82 4.83
C PRO A 8 -4.92 -3.48 6.21
N GLY A 9 -4.20 -2.84 7.13
CA GLY A 9 -4.10 -3.27 8.52
C GLY A 9 -4.13 -2.10 9.50
N SER A 10 -4.64 -2.35 10.71
CA SER A 10 -4.89 -1.29 11.72
C SER A 10 -3.64 -0.57 12.22
N LEU A 11 -2.46 -1.17 12.07
CA LEU A 11 -1.16 -0.62 12.49
C LEU A 11 -0.16 -0.54 11.34
N VAL A 12 -0.30 -1.42 10.34
CA VAL A 12 0.59 -1.52 9.20
C VAL A 12 -0.27 -1.85 8.00
N THR A 13 -0.20 -1.02 6.95
CA THR A 13 -0.85 -1.26 5.66
C THR A 13 0.22 -1.61 4.63
N GLY A 14 0.16 -2.82 4.09
CA GLY A 14 1.05 -3.26 3.01
C GLY A 14 0.62 -2.72 1.66
N PHE A 15 1.58 -2.52 0.76
CA PHE A 15 1.30 -2.24 -0.64
C PHE A 15 2.29 -2.94 -1.58
N GLY A 16 1.83 -3.25 -2.79
CA GLY A 16 2.65 -3.78 -3.86
C GLY A 16 2.25 -3.19 -5.20
N VAL A 17 3.24 -2.87 -6.03
CA VAL A 17 3.06 -2.30 -7.37
C VAL A 17 3.71 -3.23 -8.38
N ILE A 18 2.95 -3.60 -9.41
CA ILE A 18 3.46 -4.34 -10.56
C ILE A 18 3.09 -3.63 -11.86
N ASP A 19 3.92 -3.81 -12.88
CA ASP A 19 3.57 -3.52 -14.25
C ASP A 19 3.24 -4.84 -14.96
N SER A 20 2.02 -4.94 -15.48
CA SER A 20 1.49 -6.10 -16.17
C SER A 20 1.32 -5.84 -17.67
N ASN A 21 1.83 -6.73 -18.50
CA ASN A 21 1.68 -6.74 -19.95
C ASN A 21 1.17 -8.13 -20.39
N GLY A 22 -0.14 -8.36 -20.27
CA GLY A 22 -0.74 -9.66 -20.54
C GLY A 22 -0.34 -10.69 -19.48
N SER A 23 0.37 -11.74 -19.88
CA SER A 23 0.86 -12.79 -18.97
C SER A 23 2.16 -12.41 -18.25
N GLU A 24 2.86 -11.36 -18.69
CA GLU A 24 4.10 -10.92 -18.06
C GLU A 24 3.81 -9.90 -16.94
N ASN A 25 4.29 -10.20 -15.74
CA ASN A 25 4.17 -9.33 -14.57
C ASN A 25 5.57 -8.97 -14.06
N HIS A 26 5.85 -7.68 -13.95
CA HIS A 26 7.11 -7.15 -13.46
C HIS A 26 6.90 -6.43 -12.13
N HIS A 27 7.66 -6.80 -11.11
CA HIS A 27 7.65 -6.11 -9.83
C HIS A 27 8.24 -4.69 -10.00
N VAL A 28 7.50 -3.70 -9.51
CA VAL A 28 7.93 -2.29 -9.52
C VAL A 28 8.39 -1.88 -8.13
N ALA A 29 7.54 -2.06 -7.12
CA ALA A 29 7.83 -1.70 -5.74
C ALA A 29 6.92 -2.47 -4.79
N SER A 30 7.35 -2.61 -3.54
CA SER A 30 6.51 -3.06 -2.44
C SER A 30 6.98 -2.43 -1.15
N GLY A 31 6.08 -2.32 -0.18
CA GLY A 31 6.38 -1.68 1.08
C GLY A 31 5.24 -1.81 2.07
N ALA A 32 5.41 -1.14 3.21
CA ALA A 32 4.42 -1.11 4.25
C ALA A 32 4.43 0.27 4.93
N ILE A 33 3.25 0.85 5.07
CA ILE A 33 3.04 2.12 5.77
C ILE A 33 2.69 1.77 7.21
N ARG A 34 3.53 2.22 8.15
CA ARG A 34 3.24 2.10 9.58
C ARG A 34 2.37 3.28 9.99
N THR A 35 1.13 3.00 10.37
CA THR A 35 0.21 4.04 10.81
C THR A 35 0.62 4.56 12.20
N ARG A 36 0.52 5.87 12.40
CA ARG A 36 0.78 6.53 13.68
C ARG A 36 -0.50 7.25 14.13
N GLY A 37 -0.74 7.27 15.44
CA GLY A 37 -1.93 7.88 16.04
C GLY A 37 -2.78 6.90 16.83
N GLU A 38 -3.41 7.39 17.90
CA GLU A 38 -4.22 6.58 18.81
C GLU A 38 -5.60 6.29 18.20
N GLU A 39 -6.15 7.23 17.44
CA GLU A 39 -7.48 7.15 16.85
C GLU A 39 -7.44 6.75 15.36
N LEU A 40 -8.53 6.15 14.88
CA LEU A 40 -8.65 5.69 13.49
C LEU A 40 -8.43 6.81 12.42
N PRO A 41 -8.94 8.03 12.58
CA PRO A 41 -8.73 9.10 11.60
C PRO A 41 -7.25 9.46 11.39
N ASP A 42 -6.45 9.45 12.47
CA ASP A 42 -5.02 9.75 12.40
C ASP A 42 -4.25 8.67 11.64
N ARG A 43 -4.65 7.41 11.84
CA ARG A 43 -4.08 6.26 11.12
C ARG A 43 -4.41 6.31 9.63
N LEU A 44 -5.64 6.69 9.28
CA LEU A 44 -6.06 6.86 7.89
C LEU A 44 -5.33 8.03 7.22
N LYS A 45 -5.10 9.12 7.95
CA LYS A 45 -4.28 10.24 7.47
C LYS A 45 -2.85 9.82 7.16
N THR A 46 -2.25 8.98 8.01
CA THR A 46 -0.90 8.44 7.75
C THR A 46 -0.84 7.64 6.45
N ILE A 47 -1.86 6.81 6.16
CA ILE A 47 -1.95 6.06 4.90
C ILE A 47 -2.12 7.01 3.70
N PHE A 48 -2.89 8.08 3.87
CA PHE A 48 -3.11 9.08 2.82
C PHE A 48 -1.85 9.90 2.50
N GLU A 49 -1.04 10.23 3.51
CA GLU A 49 0.17 11.04 3.36
C GLU A 49 1.38 10.24 2.84
N GLY A 50 1.47 8.94 3.12
CA GLY A 50 2.49 8.03 2.59
C GLY A 50 3.65 7.74 3.54
#